data_AF-A0A811SQI1-F1
#
_entry.id   AF-A0A811SQI1-F1
#
_cell.length_a   1.000
_cell.length_b   1.000
_cell.length_c   1.000
_cell.angle_alpha   90.00
_cell.angle_beta   90.00
_cell.angle_gamma   90.00
#
_symmetry.space_group_name_H-M   'P 1'
#
loop_
_entity.id
_entity.type
_entity.pdbx_description
1 polymer ?
#
loop_
_entity_poly.entity_id
_entity_poly.type
_entity_poly.pdbx_seq_one_letter_code
_entity_poly.pdbx_strand_id
1 'polypeptide(L)'
;VLVTGGAGFVGSHLVDRLVERGDSVIVVDNFFTGRKGQRGAPSPEPQALRKEPLTVYGDGKQTRSFQYVSDLVEGLMKLMEGDHIGPFNLGNPGEFTMLELAKVVQDTIDPDARIEFRPNTADDPHKRKPDISRAKELLGWEPKVPLREVFPHGH
;
A
#
# COMPACT_ATOMS: atom_id res chain seq x y z
N VAL A 1 9.26 -22.06 9.21
CA VAL A 1 8.38 -20.91 9.51
C VAL A 1 6.96 -21.22 9.09
N LEU A 2 5.96 -21.00 9.95
CA LEU A 2 4.54 -21.11 9.59
C LEU A 2 4.01 -19.74 9.21
N VAL A 3 3.45 -19.60 8.00
CA VAL A 3 2.83 -18.35 7.52
C VAL A 3 1.33 -18.58 7.36
N THR A 4 0.53 -17.75 8.03
CA THR A 4 -0.92 -17.72 7.83
C THR A 4 -1.29 -16.63 6.82
N GLY A 5 -2.23 -16.91 5.92
CA GLY A 5 -2.61 -15.95 4.87
C GLY A 5 -1.57 -15.79 3.74
N GLY A 6 -0.70 -16.79 3.55
CA GLY A 6 0.41 -16.76 2.58
C GLY A 6 0.00 -16.75 1.10
N ALA A 7 -1.26 -17.04 0.76
CA ALA A 7 -1.79 -16.88 -0.60
C ALA A 7 -2.30 -15.44 -0.86
N GLY A 8 -2.36 -14.58 0.16
CA GLY A 8 -2.72 -13.17 0.02
C GLY A 8 -1.58 -12.32 -0.58
N PHE A 9 -1.89 -11.07 -0.96
CA PHE A 9 -0.91 -10.16 -1.60
C PHE A 9 0.36 -9.99 -0.77
N VAL A 10 0.27 -9.56 0.50
CA VAL A 10 1.46 -9.40 1.35
C VAL A 10 2.07 -10.76 1.74
N GLY A 11 1.23 -11.76 2.02
CA GLY A 11 1.66 -13.08 2.47
C GLY A 11 2.52 -13.82 1.44
N SER A 12 2.16 -13.75 0.16
CA SER A 12 2.92 -14.39 -0.92
C SER A 12 4.33 -13.82 -1.05
N HIS A 13 4.46 -12.49 -1.05
CA HIS A 13 5.77 -11.82 -1.11
C HIS A 13 6.62 -12.13 0.14
N LEU A 14 6.00 -12.29 1.31
CA LEU A 14 6.71 -12.72 2.52
C LEU A 14 7.18 -14.18 2.40
N VAL A 15 6.36 -15.08 1.87
CA VAL A 15 6.72 -16.49 1.63
C VAL A 15 7.90 -16.58 0.68
N ASP A 16 7.85 -15.87 -0.46
CA ASP A 16 8.95 -15.83 -1.43
C ASP A 16 10.25 -15.39 -0.74
N ARG A 17 10.18 -14.32 0.05
CA ARG A 17 11.35 -13.77 0.75
C ARG A 17 11.93 -14.72 1.81
N LEU A 18 11.08 -15.51 2.49
CA LEU A 18 11.50 -16.52 3.46
C LEU A 18 12.14 -17.73 2.77
N VAL A 19 11.57 -18.18 1.64
CA VAL A 19 12.15 -19.27 0.83
C VAL A 19 13.51 -18.85 0.27
N GLU A 20 13.64 -17.63 -0.26
CA GLU A 20 14.93 -17.08 -0.73
C GLU A 20 15.98 -16.99 0.38
N ARG A 21 15.56 -16.78 1.63
CA ARG A 21 16.46 -16.82 2.81
C ARG A 21 16.92 -18.24 3.15
N GLY A 22 16.31 -19.27 2.56
CA GLY A 22 16.60 -20.68 2.81
C GLY A 22 15.73 -21.32 3.90
N ASP A 23 14.67 -20.65 4.35
CA ASP A 23 13.77 -21.22 5.35
C ASP A 23 12.90 -22.33 4.77
N SER A 24 12.65 -23.37 5.57
CA SER A 24 11.52 -24.27 5.33
C SER A 24 10.22 -23.58 5.73
N VAL A 25 9.38 -23.26 4.76
CA VAL A 25 8.12 -22.52 4.96
C VAL A 25 6.92 -23.45 4.82
N ILE A 26 5.98 -23.34 5.75
CA ILE A 26 4.66 -23.98 5.68
C ILE A 26 3.62 -22.88 5.59
N VAL A 27 2.77 -22.93 4.56
CA VAL A 27 1.68 -21.95 4.36
C VAL A 27 0.36 -22.58 4.79
N VAL A 28 -0.39 -21.86 5.61
CA VAL A 28 -1.78 -22.18 5.95
C VAL A 28 -2.66 -21.02 5.53
N ASP A 29 -3.56 -21.26 4.58
CA ASP A 29 -4.46 -20.25 4.07
C ASP A 29 -5.89 -20.80 3.95
N ASN A 30 -6.86 -19.92 4.16
CA ASN A 30 -8.28 -20.20 4.01
C ASN A 30 -8.84 -19.56 2.72
N PHE A 31 -7.99 -18.98 1.87
CA PHE A 31 -8.32 -18.28 0.62
C PHE A 31 -9.36 -17.16 0.78
N PHE A 32 -9.57 -16.68 2.00
CA PHE A 32 -10.55 -15.64 2.27
C PHE A 32 -9.94 -14.28 1.93
N THR A 33 -10.28 -13.75 0.76
CA THR A 33 -9.91 -12.38 0.38
C THR A 33 -10.73 -11.40 1.23
N GLY A 34 -10.08 -10.43 1.87
CA GLY A 34 -10.76 -9.44 2.71
C GLY A 34 -11.97 -8.80 2.01
N ARG A 35 -13.07 -8.57 2.74
CA ARG A 35 -14.25 -7.88 2.21
C ARG A 35 -13.89 -6.42 1.91
N LYS A 36 -14.34 -5.90 0.75
CA LYS A 36 -14.27 -4.47 0.37
C LYS A 36 -15.00 -3.61 1.42
N GLY A 37 -14.28 -3.26 2.48
CA GLY A 37 -14.78 -2.43 3.58
C GLY A 37 -13.92 -1.19 3.83
N GLN A 38 -12.97 -0.87 2.95
CA GLN A 38 -12.27 0.42 3.01
C GLN A 38 -13.23 1.51 2.56
N ARG A 39 -13.89 2.17 3.52
CA ARG A 39 -14.64 3.40 3.28
C ARG A 39 -13.63 4.51 3.00
N GLY A 40 -13.63 5.00 1.76
CA GLY A 40 -12.77 6.07 1.26
C GLY A 40 -12.90 6.14 -0.26
N ALA A 41 -12.54 7.29 -0.84
CA ALA A 41 -12.47 7.43 -2.28
C ALA A 41 -11.66 6.28 -2.92
N PRO A 42 -12.18 5.57 -3.94
CA PRO A 42 -11.44 4.55 -4.67
C PRO A 42 -10.18 5.15 -5.30
N SER A 43 -9.15 4.32 -5.43
CA SER A 43 -7.94 4.69 -6.15
C SER A 43 -8.21 4.73 -7.67
N PRO A 44 -7.51 5.59 -8.45
CA PRO A 44 -7.82 5.80 -9.87
C PRO A 44 -7.24 4.74 -10.82
N GLU A 45 -6.29 3.90 -10.39
CA GLU A 45 -5.63 2.89 -11.24
C GLU A 45 -6.62 1.90 -11.89
N PRO A 46 -7.59 1.31 -11.15
CA PRO A 46 -8.57 0.42 -11.77
C PRO A 46 -9.45 1.13 -12.81
N GLN A 47 -9.67 2.44 -12.67
CA GLN A 47 -10.45 3.23 -13.62
C GLN A 47 -9.66 3.44 -14.91
N ALA A 48 -8.38 3.81 -14.80
CA ALA A 48 -7.47 3.96 -15.94
C ALA A 48 -7.36 2.65 -16.75
N LEU A 49 -7.18 1.51 -16.08
CA LEU A 49 -7.11 0.19 -16.72
C LEU A 49 -8.41 -0.19 -17.45
N ARG A 50 -9.54 0.38 -17.03
CA ARG A 50 -10.86 0.17 -17.64
C ARG A 50 -11.23 1.25 -18.67
N LYS A 51 -10.35 2.22 -18.92
CA LYS A 51 -10.63 3.40 -19.76
C LYS A 51 -11.83 4.21 -19.25
N GLU A 52 -12.01 4.26 -17.93
CA GLU A 52 -12.99 5.09 -17.24
C GLU A 52 -12.36 6.42 -16.77
N PRO A 53 -13.13 7.50 -16.61
CA PRO A 53 -12.62 8.74 -16.02
C PRO A 53 -12.06 8.53 -14.60
N LEU A 54 -10.92 9.15 -14.32
CA LEU A 54 -10.25 9.09 -13.02
C LEU A 54 -11.01 9.99 -12.05
N THR A 55 -11.64 9.40 -11.04
CA THR A 55 -12.50 10.14 -10.13
C THR A 55 -11.69 10.70 -8.96
N VAL A 56 -11.74 12.02 -8.78
CA VAL A 56 -11.18 12.71 -7.62
C VAL A 56 -12.32 13.30 -6.79
N TYR A 57 -12.39 12.94 -5.51
CA TYR A 57 -13.44 13.43 -4.62
C TYR A 57 -13.01 14.74 -3.95
N GLY A 58 -13.94 15.69 -3.79
CA GLY A 58 -13.69 16.99 -3.18
C GLY A 58 -12.76 17.86 -4.02
N ASP A 59 -11.81 18.54 -3.36
CA ASP A 59 -10.78 19.35 -4.03
C ASP A 59 -9.50 18.56 -4.36
N GLY A 60 -9.50 17.25 -4.08
CA GLY A 60 -8.38 16.36 -4.34
C GLY A 60 -7.21 16.49 -3.36
N LYS A 61 -7.30 17.34 -2.32
CA LYS A 61 -6.22 17.58 -1.34
C LYS A 61 -6.18 16.56 -0.21
N GLN A 62 -7.18 15.70 -0.10
CA GLN A 62 -7.16 14.60 0.85
C GLN A 62 -5.95 13.71 0.57
N THR A 63 -5.22 13.35 1.63
CA THR A 63 -3.98 12.61 1.50
C THR A 63 -4.17 11.12 1.76
N ARG A 64 -3.33 10.33 1.10
CA ARG A 64 -3.15 8.90 1.34
C ARG A 64 -1.68 8.60 1.49
N SER A 65 -1.39 7.54 2.24
CA SER A 65 -0.06 6.98 2.35
C SER A 65 -0.03 5.64 1.63
N PHE A 66 0.90 5.50 0.67
CA PHE A 66 1.09 4.25 -0.08
C PHE A 66 2.40 3.60 0.34
N GLN A 67 2.33 2.30 0.62
CA GLN A 67 3.47 1.51 1.05
C GLN A 67 3.80 0.50 -0.03
N TYR A 68 5.07 0.49 -0.46
CA TYR A 68 5.53 -0.52 -1.41
C TYR A 68 5.68 -1.88 -0.69
N VAL A 69 5.33 -2.95 -1.39
CA VAL A 69 5.23 -4.28 -0.76
C VAL A 69 6.59 -4.80 -0.28
N SER A 70 7.68 -4.54 -1.02
CA SER A 70 9.01 -5.01 -0.61
C SER A 70 9.48 -4.35 0.68
N ASP A 71 9.22 -3.04 0.87
CA ASP A 71 9.52 -2.34 2.11
C ASP A 71 8.73 -2.93 3.29
N LEU A 72 7.44 -3.23 3.09
CA LEU A 72 6.61 -3.86 4.11
C LEU A 72 7.14 -5.24 4.51
N VAL A 73 7.50 -6.07 3.53
CA VAL A 73 8.08 -7.39 3.78
C VAL A 73 9.41 -7.27 4.53
N GLU A 74 10.29 -6.32 4.19
CA GLU A 74 11.53 -6.08 4.95
C GLU A 74 11.24 -5.73 6.42
N GLY A 75 10.20 -4.92 6.67
CA GLY A 75 9.79 -4.56 8.03
C GLY A 75 9.23 -5.74 8.81
N LEU A 76 8.44 -6.60 8.16
CA LEU A 76 7.92 -7.84 8.76
C LEU A 76 9.06 -8.80 9.12
N MET A 77 10.04 -8.97 8.23
CA MET A 77 11.21 -9.82 8.48
C MET A 77 12.00 -9.34 9.70
N LYS A 78 12.30 -8.03 9.78
CA LYS A 78 12.98 -7.44 10.94
C LYS A 78 12.19 -7.61 12.24
N LEU A 79 10.87 -7.45 12.18
CA LEU A 79 10.01 -7.66 13.34
C LEU A 79 10.01 -9.12 13.82
N MET A 80 10.02 -10.08 12.89
CA MET A 80 10.05 -11.51 13.20
C MET A 80 11.41 -12.00 13.73
N GLU A 81 12.50 -11.30 13.42
CA GLU A 81 13.86 -11.65 13.86
C GLU A 81 14.20 -11.11 15.26
N GLY A 82 13.43 -10.15 15.80
CA GLY A 82 13.68 -9.54 17.10
C GLY A 82 12.71 -9.99 18.20
N ASP A 83 13.10 -9.77 19.46
CA ASP A 83 12.27 -10.08 20.64
C ASP A 83 11.30 -8.94 21.00
N HIS A 84 10.74 -8.26 20.01
CA HIS A 84 9.92 -7.07 20.23
C HIS A 84 8.47 -7.43 20.56
N ILE A 85 7.93 -6.84 21.64
CA ILE A 85 6.55 -7.10 22.10
C ILE A 85 5.63 -5.93 21.77
N GLY A 86 4.44 -6.22 21.26
CA GLY A 86 3.36 -5.26 21.04
C GLY A 86 3.25 -4.76 19.61
N PRO A 87 2.34 -3.81 19.34
CA PRO A 87 2.01 -3.41 17.97
C PRO A 87 3.11 -2.54 17.34
N PHE A 88 3.38 -2.80 16.06
CA PHE A 88 4.24 -1.98 15.21
C PHE A 88 3.45 -1.49 14.00
N ASN A 89 3.55 -0.20 13.74
CA ASN A 89 3.06 0.37 12.49
C ASN A 89 4.16 0.23 11.44
N LEU A 90 3.91 -0.58 10.43
CA LEU A 90 4.74 -0.66 9.22
C LEU A 90 3.98 -0.01 8.08
N GLY A 91 4.42 1.16 7.65
CA GLY A 91 3.83 1.88 6.53
C GLY A 91 4.65 3.08 6.11
N ASN A 92 4.17 3.81 5.10
CA ASN A 92 4.84 5.00 4.60
C ASN A 92 4.30 6.26 5.27
N PRO A 93 5.12 7.10 5.92
CA PRO A 93 4.66 8.39 6.44
C PRO A 93 4.54 9.45 5.34
N GLY A 94 5.02 9.17 4.13
CA GLY A 94 4.88 10.00 2.95
C GLY A 94 3.42 10.07 2.53
N GLU A 95 2.94 11.29 2.35
CA GLU A 95 1.57 11.58 1.95
C GLU A 95 1.52 11.95 0.47
N PHE A 96 0.45 11.52 -0.20
CA PHE A 96 0.15 11.86 -1.58
C PHE A 96 -1.28 12.33 -1.66
N THR A 97 -1.54 13.45 -2.33
CA THR A 97 -2.91 13.91 -2.55
C THR A 97 -3.60 13.02 -3.59
N MET A 98 -4.92 12.90 -3.51
CA MET A 98 -5.67 12.12 -4.51
C MET A 98 -5.57 12.73 -5.91
N LEU A 99 -5.40 14.04 -6.01
CA LEU A 99 -5.16 14.70 -7.30
C LEU A 99 -3.77 14.36 -7.88
N GLU A 100 -2.73 14.35 -7.05
CA GLU A 100 -1.39 13.91 -7.49
C GLU A 100 -1.43 12.44 -7.93
N LEU A 101 -2.16 11.59 -7.19
CA LEU A 101 -2.35 10.19 -7.57
C LEU A 101 -3.01 10.04 -8.92
N ALA A 102 -4.13 10.74 -9.15
CA ALA A 102 -4.83 10.70 -10.42
C ALA A 102 -3.94 11.17 -11.58
N LYS A 103 -3.11 12.20 -11.38
CA LYS A 103 -2.16 12.67 -12.41
C LYS A 103 -1.07 11.66 -12.71
N VAL A 104 -0.47 11.05 -11.68
CA VAL A 104 0.54 10.01 -11.89
C VAL A 104 -0.07 8.84 -12.68
N VAL A 105 -1.27 8.39 -12.31
CA VAL A 105 -1.97 7.31 -13.01
C VAL A 105 -2.32 7.69 -14.44
N GLN A 106 -2.77 8.93 -14.68
CA GLN A 106 -3.01 9.46 -16.03
C GLN A 106 -1.72 9.39 -16.85
N ASP A 107 -0.62 9.93 -16.33
CA ASP A 107 0.67 10.00 -17.04
C ASP A 107 1.27 8.61 -17.32
N THR A 108 1.02 7.61 -16.47
CA THR A 108 1.66 6.29 -16.59
C THR A 108 0.80 5.21 -17.25
N ILE A 109 -0.53 5.27 -17.13
CA ILE A 109 -1.44 4.22 -17.60
C ILE A 109 -2.28 4.68 -18.80
N ASP A 110 -2.84 5.89 -18.74
CA ASP A 110 -3.76 6.38 -19.78
C ASP A 110 -3.68 7.91 -19.89
N PRO A 111 -2.76 8.46 -20.71
CA PRO A 111 -2.56 9.91 -20.84
C PRO A 111 -3.80 10.66 -21.32
N ASP A 112 -4.72 9.97 -21.99
CA ASP A 112 -5.98 10.52 -22.50
C ASP A 112 -7.13 10.46 -21.47
N ALA A 113 -6.92 9.79 -20.33
CA ALA A 113 -7.95 9.65 -19.30
C ALA A 113 -8.35 11.02 -18.76
N ARG A 114 -9.64 11.27 -18.60
CA ARG A 114 -10.14 12.53 -18.02
C ARG A 114 -10.20 12.41 -16.49
N ILE A 115 -9.74 13.44 -15.79
CA ILE A 115 -9.92 13.57 -14.35
C ILE A 115 -11.27 14.24 -14.08
N GLU A 116 -12.17 13.55 -13.38
CA GLU A 116 -13.50 14.04 -13.00
C GLU A 116 -13.58 14.30 -11.49
N PHE A 117 -14.00 15.50 -11.13
CA PHE A 117 -14.23 15.88 -9.73
C PHE A 117 -15.65 15.51 -9.29
N ARG A 118 -15.77 14.86 -8.14
CA ARG A 118 -17.06 14.51 -7.51
C ARG A 118 -17.18 15.09 -6.10
N PRO A 119 -18.40 15.35 -5.61
CA PRO A 119 -18.60 15.80 -4.22
C PRO A 119 -17.97 14.82 -3.23
N ASN A 120 -17.38 15.34 -2.16
CA ASN A 120 -16.72 14.51 -1.15
C ASN A 120 -17.72 13.56 -0.47
N THR A 121 -17.27 12.35 -0.09
CA THR A 121 -18.10 11.44 0.71
C THR A 121 -17.97 11.80 2.18
N ALA A 122 -19.09 11.83 2.93
CA ALA A 122 -19.13 12.24 4.33
C ALA A 122 -18.21 11.41 5.27
N ASP A 123 -17.84 10.19 4.86
CA ASP A 123 -17.04 9.24 5.64
C ASP A 123 -15.53 9.26 5.29
N ASP A 124 -15.03 10.19 4.46
CA ASP A 124 -13.61 10.18 4.04
C ASP A 124 -12.70 10.99 4.98
N PRO A 125 -11.83 10.35 5.78
CA PRO A 125 -10.89 11.08 6.61
C PRO A 125 -9.89 11.86 5.77
N HIS A 126 -9.72 13.14 6.12
CA HIS A 126 -8.82 14.06 5.42
C HIS A 126 -7.34 13.64 5.42
N LYS A 127 -6.92 12.80 6.39
CA LYS A 127 -5.53 12.38 6.56
C LYS A 127 -5.42 10.94 7.04
N ARG A 128 -4.56 10.15 6.39
CA ARG A 128 -4.15 8.80 6.84
C ARG A 128 -2.63 8.68 6.75
N LYS A 129 -1.94 8.95 7.85
CA LYS A 129 -0.48 8.90 7.97
C LYS A 129 -0.10 7.99 9.15
N PRO A 130 0.60 6.88 8.93
CA PRO A 130 1.08 6.03 10.00
C PRO A 130 2.21 6.72 10.78
N ASP A 131 2.19 6.60 12.11
CA ASP A 131 3.34 6.91 12.96
C ASP A 131 4.23 5.68 13.05
N ILE A 132 5.41 5.76 12.45
CA ILE A 132 6.40 4.66 12.37
C ILE A 132 7.58 4.84 13.32
N SER A 133 7.51 5.77 14.28
CA SER A 133 8.64 6.10 15.18
C SER A 133 9.18 4.85 15.88
N ARG A 134 8.28 3.99 16.36
CA ARG A 134 8.65 2.72 16.99
C ARG A 134 9.38 1.76 16.07
N ALA A 135 8.99 1.67 14.80
CA ALA A 135 9.64 0.80 13.82
C ALA A 135 11.04 1.31 13.46
N LYS A 136 11.21 2.64 13.38
CA LYS A 136 12.53 3.26 13.18
C LYS A 136 13.46 2.98 14.36
N GLU A 137 12.99 3.27 15.57
CA GLU A 137 13.80 3.19 16.79
C GLU A 137 14.19 1.76 17.14
N LEU A 138 13.25 0.81 17.06
CA LEU A 138 13.46 -0.54 17.57
C LEU A 138 13.87 -1.55 16.49
N LEU A 139 13.47 -1.35 15.23
CA LEU A 139 13.78 -2.28 14.13
C LEU A 139 14.87 -1.74 13.18
N GLY A 140 15.23 -0.45 13.31
CA GLY A 140 16.02 0.25 12.30
C GLY A 140 15.36 0.19 10.92
N TRP A 141 14.03 0.24 10.88
CA TRP A 141 13.25 0.10 9.66
C TRP A 141 12.53 1.40 9.28
N GLU A 142 12.63 1.75 8.01
CA GLU A 142 11.81 2.76 7.35
C GLU A 142 11.66 2.38 5.86
N PRO A 143 10.57 2.78 5.19
CA PRO A 143 10.40 2.53 3.77
C PRO A 143 11.46 3.29 2.96
N LYS A 144 12.03 2.61 1.96
CA LYS A 144 13.10 3.16 1.12
C LYS A 144 12.61 3.51 -0.27
N VAL A 145 11.55 2.86 -0.75
CA VAL A 145 11.01 3.10 -2.10
C VAL A 145 10.28 4.44 -2.12
N PRO A 146 10.74 5.42 -2.93
CA PRO A 146 10.06 6.69 -3.08
C PRO A 146 8.63 6.48 -3.60
N LEU A 147 7.68 7.29 -3.13
CA LEU A 147 6.27 7.23 -3.56
C LEU A 147 6.08 7.31 -5.08
N ARG A 148 6.97 8.01 -5.80
CA ARG A 148 6.91 8.10 -7.27
C ARG A 148 7.24 6.79 -7.96
N GLU A 149 8.03 5.93 -7.33
CA GLU A 149 8.39 4.61 -7.87
C GLU A 149 7.35 3.54 -7.55
N VAL A 150 6.43 3.80 -6.61
CA VAL A 150 5.28 2.92 -6.32
C VAL A 150 4.38 2.76 -7.53
N PHE A 151 4.30 3.79 -8.39
CA PHE A 151 3.55 3.79 -9.63
C PHE A 151 4.55 3.81 -10.79
N PRO A 152 5.02 2.64 -11.25
CA PRO A 152 5.99 2.59 -12.33
C PRO A 152 5.48 3.36 -13.55
N HIS A 153 6.35 4.14 -14.17
CA HIS A 153 6.14 4.64 -15.53
C HIS A 153 5.77 3.44 -16.40
N GLY A 154 4.62 3.49 -17.07
CA GLY A 154 4.19 2.43 -17.98
C GLY A 154 5.34 2.07 -18.93
N HIS A 155 5.73 0.80 -18.92
CA HIS A 155 6.56 0.22 -19.97
C HIS A 155 5.67 -0.27 -21.11
#